data_AF-A0A8T2TKW8-F1
#
_entry.id   AF-A0A8T2TKW8-F1
#
_cell.length_a   1.000
_cell.length_b   1.000
_cell.length_c   1.000
_cell.angle_alpha   90.00
_cell.angle_beta   90.00
_cell.angle_gamma   90.00
#
_symmetry.space_group_name_H-M   'P 1'
#
loop_
_entity.id
_entity.type
_entity.pdbx_description
1 polymer ?
#
loop_
_entity_poly.entity_id
_entity_poly.type
_entity_poly.pdbx_seq_one_letter_code
_entity_poly.pdbx_strand_id
1 'polypeptide(L)'
;MEDCFDQIVHAQKHIDLRRTLEACIGRILELRHWMVSLNEGSEALDLLPILKDMNLGLEALEIPYPRFMLDDSSSVIEGRHKLLALVSEKLIAQDIEAEPKTPMPKERAIAIMQANERGRQN
;
A
#
# COMPACT_ATOMS: atom_id res chain seq x y z
N MET A 1 -4.72 -15.63 19.98
CA MET A 1 -5.62 -14.52 19.61
C MET A 1 -6.11 -14.66 18.18
N GLU A 2 -5.24 -15.01 17.23
CA GLU A 2 -5.65 -15.33 15.86
C GLU A 2 -6.65 -16.50 15.79
N ASP A 3 -6.44 -17.59 16.54
CA ASP A 3 -7.42 -18.68 16.58
C ASP A 3 -8.80 -18.25 17.11
N CYS A 4 -8.85 -17.19 17.92
CA CYS A 4 -10.11 -16.60 18.38
C CYS A 4 -10.76 -15.73 17.30
N PHE A 5 -9.97 -15.15 16.39
CA PHE A 5 -10.46 -14.36 15.27
C PHE A 5 -11.30 -15.22 14.33
N ASP A 6 -10.80 -16.40 13.96
CA ASP A 6 -11.49 -17.34 13.07
C ASP A 6 -12.77 -17.93 13.69
N GLN A 7 -12.90 -17.90 15.02
CA GLN A 7 -14.04 -18.45 15.74
C GLN A 7 -15.18 -17.44 15.99
N ILE A 8 -14.95 -16.14 15.74
CA ILE A 8 -15.96 -15.10 15.99
C ILE A 8 -16.83 -14.89 14.75
N VAL A 9 -18.07 -15.38 14.83
CA VAL A 9 -19.05 -15.28 13.74
C VAL A 9 -19.81 -13.93 13.72
N HIS A 10 -19.75 -13.16 14.81
CA HIS A 10 -20.50 -11.89 14.93
C HIS A 10 -19.69 -10.71 14.38
N ALA A 11 -20.16 -10.11 13.29
CA ALA A 11 -19.46 -9.07 12.53
C ALA A 11 -18.91 -7.90 13.39
N GLN A 12 -19.70 -7.40 14.35
CA GLN A 12 -19.23 -6.31 15.23
C GLN A 12 -17.99 -6.69 16.06
N LYS A 13 -17.99 -7.89 16.66
CA LYS A 13 -16.88 -8.37 17.51
C LYS A 13 -15.64 -8.70 16.66
N HIS A 14 -15.86 -9.12 15.42
CA HIS A 14 -14.81 -9.39 14.45
C HIS A 14 -14.05 -8.10 14.06
N ILE A 15 -14.76 -6.99 13.87
CA ILE A 15 -14.15 -5.67 13.60
C ILE A 15 -13.31 -5.18 14.79
N ASP A 16 -13.84 -5.31 16.01
CA ASP A 16 -13.12 -4.85 17.20
C ASP A 16 -11.85 -5.68 17.46
N LEU A 17 -11.95 -7.01 17.34
CA LEU A 17 -10.79 -7.89 17.47
C LEU A 17 -9.73 -7.63 16.39
N ARG A 18 -10.17 -7.37 15.15
CA ARG A 18 -9.29 -6.97 14.06
C ARG A 18 -8.49 -5.72 14.41
N ARG A 19 -9.16 -4.66 14.87
CA ARG A 19 -8.49 -3.41 15.26
C ARG A 19 -7.48 -3.63 16.38
N THR A 20 -7.82 -4.49 17.35
CA THR A 20 -6.89 -4.87 18.41
C THR A 20 -5.67 -5.60 17.86
N LEU A 21 -5.86 -6.57 16.95
CA LEU A 21 -4.76 -7.29 16.30
C LEU A 21 -3.87 -6.35 15.49
N GLU A 22 -4.45 -5.46 14.68
CA GLU A 22 -3.70 -4.42 13.94
C GLU A 22 -2.89 -3.52 14.87
N ALA A 23 -3.47 -3.10 16.00
CA ALA A 23 -2.76 -2.29 17.01
C ALA A 23 -1.61 -3.07 17.67
N CYS A 24 -1.80 -4.36 17.99
CA CYS A 24 -0.74 -5.21 18.52
C CYS A 24 0.42 -5.36 17.54
N ILE A 25 0.13 -5.60 16.26
CA ILE A 25 1.14 -5.72 15.20
C ILE A 25 1.90 -4.40 15.04
N GLY A 26 1.18 -3.28 14.98
CA GLY A 26 1.81 -1.95 14.92
C GLY A 26 2.76 -1.72 16.09
N ARG A 27 2.34 -2.10 17.30
CA ARG A 27 3.20 -1.95 18.49
C ARG A 27 4.43 -2.85 18.46
N ILE A 28 4.32 -4.07 17.93
CA ILE A 28 5.46 -4.98 17.74
C ILE A 28 6.46 -4.39 16.74
N LEU A 29 5.99 -3.82 15.64
CA LEU A 29 6.84 -3.17 14.63
C LEU A 29 7.57 -1.94 15.21
N GLU A 30 6.88 -1.12 15.99
CA GLU A 30 7.51 0.00 16.71
C GLU A 30 8.58 -0.49 17.67
N LEU A 31 8.29 -1.51 18.47
CA LEU A 31 9.26 -2.10 19.40
C LEU A 31 10.48 -2.61 18.63
N ARG A 32 10.28 -3.31 17.52
CA ARG A 32 11.38 -3.78 16.68
C ARG A 32 12.22 -2.61 16.16
N HIS A 33 11.58 -1.54 15.69
CA HIS A 33 12.27 -0.33 15.27
C HIS A 33 13.13 0.25 16.41
N TRP A 34 12.56 0.40 17.61
CA TRP A 34 13.30 0.88 18.78
C TRP A 34 14.48 -0.01 19.15
N MET A 35 14.32 -1.34 19.08
CA MET A 35 15.42 -2.27 19.37
C MET A 35 16.61 -2.08 18.42
N VAL A 36 16.36 -1.81 17.13
CA VAL A 36 17.42 -1.53 16.15
C VAL A 36 18.03 -0.16 16.41
N SER A 37 17.20 0.87 16.60
CA SER A 37 17.65 2.24 16.84
C SER A 37 18.52 2.37 18.08
N LEU A 38 18.20 1.63 19.16
CA LEU A 38 18.99 1.60 20.40
C LEU A 38 20.26 0.75 20.27
N ASN A 39 20.31 -0.18 19.32
CA ASN A 39 21.46 -1.04 19.05
C ASN A 39 22.37 -0.45 17.95
N GLU A 40 22.59 0.87 17.98
CA GLU A 40 23.44 1.58 17.02
C GLU A 40 23.05 1.38 15.54
N GLY A 41 21.77 1.05 15.28
CA GLY A 41 21.26 0.77 13.95
C GLY A 41 21.51 -0.67 13.46
N SER A 42 22.08 -1.55 14.28
CA SER A 42 22.29 -2.95 13.91
C SER A 42 21.00 -3.76 14.03
N GLU A 43 20.60 -4.37 12.92
CA GLU A 43 19.46 -5.28 12.85
C GLU A 43 19.76 -6.65 13.49
N ALA A 44 21.03 -7.02 13.62
CA ALA A 44 21.44 -8.28 14.25
C ALA A 44 21.47 -8.11 15.77
N LEU A 45 20.44 -8.64 16.43
CA LEU A 45 20.36 -8.69 17.89
C LEU A 45 20.70 -10.11 18.36
N ASP A 46 21.68 -10.23 19.26
CA ASP A 46 21.92 -11.49 19.95
C ASP A 46 20.92 -11.64 21.11
N LEU A 47 19.81 -12.33 20.82
CA LEU A 47 18.76 -12.61 21.80
C LEU A 47 18.98 -13.95 22.52
N LEU A 48 20.00 -14.74 22.17
CA LEU A 48 20.24 -16.06 22.76
C LEU A 48 20.45 -16.01 24.29
N PRO A 49 21.19 -15.04 24.85
CA PRO A 49 21.34 -14.94 26.30
C PRO A 49 20.00 -14.69 27.01
N ILE A 50 19.17 -13.81 26.43
CA ILE A 50 17.86 -13.44 26.98
C ILE A 50 16.91 -14.64 26.92
N LEU A 51 16.86 -15.34 25.79
CA LEU A 51 16.05 -16.55 25.64
C LEU A 51 16.45 -17.62 26.65
N LYS A 52 17.76 -17.82 26.85
CA LYS A 52 18.28 -18.76 27.83
C LYS A 52 17.90 -18.39 29.25
N ASP A 53 18.02 -17.11 29.63
CA ASP A 53 17.63 -16.62 30.95
C ASP A 53 16.13 -16.79 31.21
N MET A 54 15.31 -16.68 30.16
CA MET A 54 13.86 -16.91 30.21
C MET A 54 13.46 -18.38 30.07
N ASN A 55 14.43 -19.29 29.88
CA ASN A 55 14.20 -20.71 29.59
C ASN A 55 13.28 -20.93 28.38
N LEU A 56 13.45 -20.13 27.33
CA LEU A 56 12.74 -20.17 26.07
C LEU A 56 13.63 -20.71 24.94
N GLY A 57 13.05 -21.45 24.00
CA GLY A 57 13.70 -21.82 22.76
C GLY A 57 13.55 -20.76 21.67
N LEU A 58 14.17 -21.01 20.51
CA LEU A 58 14.16 -20.09 19.37
C LEU A 58 12.77 -19.92 18.76
N GLU A 59 11.90 -20.91 18.91
CA GLU A 59 10.48 -20.86 18.52
C GLU A 59 9.73 -19.69 19.18
N ALA A 60 10.19 -19.21 20.34
CA ALA A 60 9.59 -18.05 21.00
C ALA A 60 9.81 -16.72 20.26
N LEU A 61 10.74 -16.68 19.29
CA LEU A 61 10.95 -15.52 18.42
C LEU A 61 10.08 -15.57 17.16
N GLU A 62 9.35 -16.65 16.93
CA GLU A 62 8.47 -16.76 15.76
C GLU A 62 7.26 -15.85 15.94
N ILE A 63 7.13 -14.87 15.03
CA ILE A 63 5.96 -14.01 14.94
C ILE A 63 5.13 -14.52 13.75
N PRO A 64 4.07 -15.31 13.99
CA PRO A 64 3.26 -15.84 12.91
C PRO A 64 2.59 -14.70 12.14
N TYR A 65 2.58 -14.80 10.82
CA TYR A 65 1.90 -13.82 9.97
C TYR A 65 0.38 -14.00 10.10
N PRO A 66 -0.39 -12.96 10.47
CA PRO A 66 -1.83 -13.10 10.66
C PRO A 66 -2.56 -13.36 9.34
N ARG A 67 -3.31 -14.47 9.27
CA ARG A 67 -4.03 -14.93 8.07
C ARG A 67 -5.06 -13.93 7.56
N PHE A 68 -5.74 -13.20 8.45
CA PHE A 68 -6.75 -12.21 8.05
C PHE A 68 -6.19 -11.12 7.12
N MET A 69 -4.89 -10.81 7.22
CA MET A 69 -4.24 -9.83 6.35
C MET A 69 -4.14 -10.31 4.88
N LEU A 70 -4.14 -11.64 4.65
CA LEU A 70 -4.13 -12.23 3.32
C LEU A 70 -5.50 -12.03 2.63
N ASP A 71 -6.59 -12.24 3.38
CA ASP A 71 -7.95 -12.16 2.85
C ASP A 71 -8.30 -10.73 2.38
N ASP A 72 -7.91 -9.72 3.16
CA ASP A 72 -8.15 -8.32 2.77
C ASP A 72 -7.40 -7.91 1.52
N SER A 73 -6.16 -8.40 1.38
CA SER A 73 -5.32 -8.11 0.24
C SER A 73 -5.99 -8.58 -1.05
N SER A 74 -6.67 -9.73 -1.03
CA SER A 74 -7.39 -10.25 -2.19
C SER A 74 -8.51 -9.30 -2.68
N SER A 75 -9.32 -8.80 -1.75
CA SER A 75 -10.44 -7.89 -2.06
C SER A 75 -9.97 -6.53 -2.58
N VAL A 76 -8.89 -6.00 -2.00
CA VAL A 76 -8.26 -4.74 -2.40
C VAL A 76 -7.59 -4.87 -3.77
N ILE A 77 -6.89 -5.99 -4.00
CA ILE A 77 -6.27 -6.31 -5.30
C ILE A 77 -7.35 -6.43 -6.37
N GLU A 78 -8.46 -7.12 -6.09
CA GLU A 78 -9.55 -7.25 -7.04
C GLU A 78 -10.24 -5.90 -7.34
N GLY A 79 -10.45 -5.07 -6.32
CA GLY A 79 -10.95 -3.70 -6.48
C GLY A 79 -10.02 -2.84 -7.36
N ARG A 80 -8.70 -2.95 -7.16
CA ARG A 80 -7.69 -2.29 -8.01
C ARG A 80 -7.72 -2.81 -9.44
N HIS A 81 -7.84 -4.11 -9.65
CA HIS A 81 -7.97 -4.69 -10.99
C HIS A 81 -9.22 -4.19 -11.72
N LYS A 82 -10.37 -4.10 -11.03
CA LYS A 82 -11.61 -3.54 -11.59
C LYS A 82 -11.44 -2.06 -11.98
N LEU A 83 -10.78 -1.27 -11.14
CA LEU A 83 -10.47 0.12 -11.45
C LEU A 83 -9.56 0.25 -12.67
N LEU A 84 -8.50 -0.56 -12.75
CA LEU A 84 -7.58 -0.58 -13.89
C LEU A 84 -8.30 -0.94 -15.19
N ALA A 85 -9.17 -1.96 -15.18
CA ALA A 85 -9.97 -2.33 -16.34
C ALA A 85 -10.85 -1.17 -16.82
N LEU A 86 -11.55 -0.50 -15.91
CA LEU A 86 -12.42 0.63 -16.24
C LEU A 86 -11.64 1.85 -16.77
N VAL A 87 -10.45 2.12 -16.24
CA VAL A 87 -9.57 3.19 -16.74
C VAL A 87 -9.04 2.84 -18.13
N SER A 88 -8.61 1.60 -18.36
CA SER A 88 -8.14 1.13 -19.66
C SER A 88 -9.24 1.22 -20.72
N GLU A 89 -10.47 0.81 -20.41
CA GLU A 89 -11.61 0.95 -21.33
C GLU A 89 -11.89 2.42 -21.69
N LYS A 90 -11.85 3.32 -20.71
CA LYS A 90 -12.04 4.76 -20.96
C LYS A 90 -10.93 5.38 -21.80
N LEU A 91 -9.68 4.98 -21.59
CA LEU A 91 -8.55 5.45 -22.39
C LEU A 91 -8.68 4.98 -23.85
N ILE A 92 -9.02 3.70 -24.04
CA ILE A 92 -9.26 3.13 -25.38
C ILE A 92 -10.44 3.84 -26.06
N ALA A 93 -11.53 4.12 -25.34
CA ALA A 93 -12.66 4.87 -25.88
C ALA A 93 -12.28 6.30 -26.27
N GLN A 94 -11.45 6.98 -25.48
CA GLN A 94 -10.94 8.32 -25.81
C GLN A 94 -10.01 8.34 -27.03
N ASP A 95 -9.20 7.30 -27.22
CA ASP A 95 -8.36 7.15 -28.42
C ASP A 95 -9.20 6.86 -29.68
N ILE A 96 -10.34 6.16 -29.53
CA ILE A 96 -11.28 5.87 -30.62
C ILE A 96 -12.15 7.11 -30.96
N GLU A 97 -12.58 7.88 -29.95
CA GLU A 97 -13.34 9.12 -30.12
C GLU A 97 -12.48 10.33 -30.51
N ALA A 98 -11.15 10.20 -30.45
CA ALA A 98 -10.25 11.23 -30.95
C ALA A 98 -10.42 11.36 -32.46
N GLU A 99 -11.17 12.38 -32.90
CA GLU A 99 -11.27 12.73 -34.31
C GLU A 99 -9.85 12.83 -34.90
N PRO A 100 -9.62 12.34 -36.13
CA PRO A 100 -8.33 12.47 -36.78
C PRO A 100 -7.95 13.94 -36.78
N LYS A 101 -6.96 14.31 -35.96
CA LYS A 101 -6.50 15.69 -35.83
C LYS A 101 -6.09 16.15 -37.21
N THR A 102 -6.94 16.94 -37.85
CA THR A 102 -6.62 17.53 -39.15
C THR A 102 -5.35 18.35 -38.96
N PRO A 103 -4.30 18.13 -39.77
CA PRO A 103 -3.07 18.90 -39.63
C PRO A 103 -3.38 20.39 -39.72
N MET A 104 -3.04 21.15 -38.68
CA MET A 104 -3.28 22.59 -38.66
C MET A 104 -2.49 23.25 -39.79
N PRO A 105 -3.11 24.15 -40.59
CA PRO A 105 -2.37 24.91 -41.60
C PRO A 105 -1.27 25.75 -40.95
N LYS A 106 -0.11 25.80 -41.59
CA LYS A 106 1.12 26.40 -41.04
C LYS A 106 0.92 27.86 -40.66
N GLU A 107 0.14 28.60 -41.44
CA GLU A 107 -0.16 30.01 -41.20
C GLU A 107 -0.87 30.21 -39.86
N ARG A 108 -1.78 29.30 -39.50
CA ARG A 108 -2.51 29.35 -38.23
C ARG A 108 -1.61 28.99 -37.05
N ALA A 109 -0.71 28.02 -37.22
CA ALA A 109 0.29 27.69 -36.21
C ALA A 109 1.23 28.88 -35.94
N ILE A 110 1.70 29.55 -37.00
CA ILE A 110 2.54 30.74 -36.91
C ILE A 110 1.80 31.88 -36.19
N ALA A 111 0.54 32.13 -36.53
CA ALA A 111 -0.26 33.19 -35.91
C ALA A 111 -0.45 32.96 -34.39
N ILE A 112 -0.71 31.72 -33.97
CA ILE A 112 -0.84 31.37 -32.55
C ILE A 112 0.48 31.57 -31.81
N MET A 113 1.60 31.11 -32.40
CA MET A 113 2.93 31.30 -31.81
C MET A 113 3.27 32.79 -31.66
N GLN A 114 2.99 33.60 -32.68
CA GLN A 114 3.24 35.05 -32.64
C GLN A 114 2.35 35.77 -31.63
N ALA A 115 1.08 35.38 -31.50
CA ALA A 115 0.17 35.95 -30.51
C ALA A 115 0.64 35.65 -29.08
N ASN A 116 1.06 34.42 -28.81
CA ASN A 116 1.62 34.03 -27.51
C ASN A 116 2.92 34.77 -27.20
N GLU A 117 3.82 34.93 -28.19
CA GLU A 117 5.06 35.70 -27.99
C GLU A 117 4.79 37.18 -27.73
N ARG A 118 3.85 37.80 -28.44
CA ARG A 118 3.42 39.18 -28.17
C ARG A 118 2.81 39.34 -26.78
N GLY A 119 2.02 38.38 -26.34
CA GLY A 119 1.47 38.35 -24.98
C GLY A 119 2.52 38.12 -23.89
N ARG A 120 3.67 37.52 -24.23
CA ARG A 120 4.82 37.34 -23.33
C ARG A 120 5.66 38.62 -23.19
N GLN A 121 5.67 39.47 -24.21
CA GLN A 121 6.49 40.69 -24.26
C GLN A 121 5.79 41.94 -23.69
N ASN A 122 4.48 41.85 -23.41
CA ASN A 122 3.70 42.86 -22.69
C ASN A 122 3.53 42.45 -21.22
#